data_AF-A0A852G6U0-F1
#
_entry.id   AF-A0A852G6U0-F1
#
_cell.length_a   1.000
_cell.length_b   1.000
_cell.length_c   1.000
_cell.angle_alpha   90.00
_cell.angle_beta   90.00
_cell.angle_gamma   90.00
#
_symmetry.space_group_name_H-M   'P 1'
#
loop_
_entity.id
_entity.type
_entity.pdbx_description
1 polymer ?
#
loop_
_entity_poly.entity_id
_entity_poly.type
_entity_poly.pdbx_seq_one_letter_code
_entity_poly.pdbx_strand_id
1 'polypeptide(L)' 'PAGKVQEALQEWYRLGSLLGRGGFGSVFAATRLSDGAPVDIKCVSRDRIRHWGEL' A
#
# COMPACT_ATOMS: atom_id res chain seq x y z
N PRO A 1 3.36 -12.66 7.46
CA PRO A 1 2.30 -12.23 6.51
C PRO A 1 2.53 -10.84 5.87
N ALA A 2 3.02 -9.84 6.62
CA ALA A 2 3.37 -8.51 6.06
C ALA A 2 4.63 -8.52 5.17
N GLY A 3 5.64 -9.36 5.49
CA GLY A 3 6.91 -9.41 4.76
C GLY A 3 6.78 -9.80 3.28
N LYS A 4 5.92 -10.77 2.93
CA LYS A 4 5.74 -11.21 1.54
C LYS A 4 5.10 -10.16 0.63
N VAL A 5 4.19 -9.34 1.16
CA VAL A 5 3.57 -8.26 0.37
C VAL A 5 4.58 -7.13 0.14
N GLN A 6 5.44 -6.88 1.11
CA GLN A 6 6.52 -5.91 0.99
C GLN A 6 7.56 -6.34 -0.06
N GLU A 7 7.92 -7.63 -0.13
CA GLU A 7 8.80 -8.19 -1.17
C GLU A 7 8.21 -8.02 -2.57
N ALA A 8 6.93 -8.36 -2.78
CA ALA A 8 6.28 -8.21 -4.09
C ALA A 8 6.12 -6.74 -4.53
N LEU A 9 5.91 -5.82 -3.58
CA LEU A 9 5.82 -4.39 -3.89
C LEU A 9 7.16 -3.79 -4.31
N GLN A 10 8.28 -4.31 -3.79
CA GLN A 10 9.62 -3.79 -4.09
C GLN A 10 10.04 -4.00 -5.55
N GLU A 11 9.44 -4.96 -6.26
CA GLU A 11 9.68 -5.17 -7.70
C GLU A 11 9.15 -4.01 -8.56
N TRP A 12 8.11 -3.31 -8.10
CA TRP A 12 7.37 -2.31 -8.90
C TRP A 12 7.45 -0.90 -8.30
N TYR A 13 7.74 -0.79 -7.00
CA TYR A 13 7.71 0.45 -6.25
C TYR A 13 8.89 0.56 -5.30
N ARG A 14 9.48 1.75 -5.23
CA ARG A 14 10.37 2.12 -4.13
C ARG A 14 9.53 2.70 -3.00
N LEU A 15 9.37 1.94 -1.92
CA LEU A 15 8.67 2.39 -0.71
C LEU A 15 9.42 3.53 0.00
N GLY A 16 8.66 4.50 0.50
CA GLY A 16 9.11 5.61 1.32
C GLY A 16 8.51 5.58 2.73
N SER A 17 8.43 6.75 3.36
CA SER A 17 7.93 6.90 4.73
C SER A 17 6.42 6.67 4.84
N LEU A 18 5.98 6.33 6.05
CA LEU A 18 4.56 6.37 6.43
C LEU A 18 4.07 7.82 6.38
N LEU A 19 3.03 8.09 5.60
CA LEU A 19 2.38 9.39 5.49
C LEU A 19 1.25 9.55 6.52
N GLY A 20 0.54 8.46 6.84
CA GLY A 20 -0.55 8.51 7.80
C GLY A 20 -1.10 7.14 8.16
N ARG A 21 -1.70 7.05 9.35
CA ARG A 21 -2.35 5.84 9.86
C ARG A 21 -3.62 6.19 10.62
N GLY A 22 -4.68 5.42 10.41
CA GLY A 22 -5.96 5.62 11.09
C GLY A 22 -6.98 4.51 10.80
N GLY A 23 -8.27 4.82 10.97
CA GLY A 23 -9.37 3.89 10.62
C GLY A 23 -9.36 3.48 9.14
N PHE A 24 -8.74 4.29 8.29
CA PHE A 24 -8.54 4.05 6.86
C PHE A 24 -7.37 3.09 6.53
N GLY A 25 -6.64 2.58 7.52
CA GLY A 25 -5.43 1.77 7.31
C GLY A 25 -4.13 2.57 7.45
N SER A 26 -3.09 2.15 6.72
CA SER A 26 -1.80 2.84 6.64
C SER A 26 -1.53 3.31 5.21
N VAL A 27 -0.95 4.49 5.05
CA VAL A 27 -0.60 5.07 3.74
C VAL A 27 0.90 5.38 3.73
N PHE A 28 1.61 4.88 2.73
CA PHE A 28 3.05 5.09 2.54
C PHE A 28 3.30 5.92 1.29
N ALA A 29 4.31 6.79 1.32
CA ALA A 29 4.87 7.35 0.10
C ALA A 29 5.54 6.24 -0.71
N ALA A 30 5.50 6.32 -2.02
CA ALA A 30 6.32 5.48 -2.89
C ALA A 30 6.62 6.15 -4.23
N THR A 31 7.58 5.58 -4.95
CA THR A 31 7.88 5.94 -6.34
C THR A 31 7.64 4.71 -7.21
N ARG A 32 6.79 4.84 -8.24
CA ARG A 32 6.59 3.78 -9.23
C ARG A 32 7.83 3.67 -10.12
N LEU A 33 8.39 2.47 -10.25
CA LEU A 33 9.66 2.27 -10.94
C LEU A 33 9.57 2.42 -12.46
N SER A 34 8.41 2.13 -13.06
CA SER A 34 8.23 2.15 -14.51
C SER A 34 8.37 3.54 -15.13
N ASP A 35 8.01 4.59 -14.40
CA ASP A 35 7.97 5.97 -14.89
C ASP A 35 8.49 7.02 -13.90
N GLY A 36 8.92 6.61 -12.71
CA GLY A 36 9.42 7.50 -11.67
C GLY A 36 8.34 8.35 -10.99
N ALA A 37 7.06 8.10 -11.25
CA ALA A 37 5.98 8.90 -10.70
C ALA A 37 5.84 8.73 -9.17
N PRO A 38 5.62 9.81 -8.40
CA PRO A 38 5.24 9.71 -7.01
C PRO A 38 3.84 9.12 -6.87
N VAL A 39 3.66 8.18 -5.95
CA VAL A 39 2.38 7.53 -5.64
C VAL A 39 2.24 7.33 -4.14
N ASP A 40 1.01 7.08 -3.69
CA ASP A 40 0.71 6.59 -2.35
C ASP A 40 0.31 5.11 -2.40
N ILE A 41 0.81 4.33 -1.43
CA ILE A 41 0.42 2.92 -1.25
C ILE A 41 -0.42 2.81 0.01
N LYS A 42 -1.71 2.54 -0.18
CA LYS A 42 -2.67 2.35 0.92
C LYS A 42 -2.81 0.86 1.25
N CYS A 43 -2.46 0.51 2.48
CA CYS A 43 -2.59 -0.83 3.02
C CYS A 43 -3.81 -0.91 3.95
N VAL A 44 -4.79 -1.76 3.59
CA VAL A 44 -5.96 -2.06 4.41
C VAL A 44 -5.91 -3.53 4.82
N SER A 45 -6.01 -3.77 6.12
CA SER A 45 -6.04 -5.13 6.65
C SER A 45 -7.36 -5.81 6.28
N ARG A 46 -7.32 -7.03 5.74
CA ARG A 46 -8.50 -7.72 5.20
C ARG A 46 -9.59 -7.97 6.25
N ASP A 47 -9.19 -8.23 7.49
CA ASP A 47 -10.05 -8.36 8.68
C ASP A 47 -10.79 -7.06 9.04
N ARG A 48 -10.34 -5.90 8.53
CA ARG A 48 -11.00 -4.61 8.75
C ARG A 48 -11.96 -4.22 7.62
N ILE A 49 -12.09 -5.03 6.57
CA ILE A 49 -13.00 -4.77 5.47
C ILE A 49 -14.41 -5.24 5.87
N ARG A 50 -15.33 -4.30 6.09
CA ARG A 50 -16.70 -4.58 6.54
C ARG A 50 -17.67 -4.91 5.41
N HIS A 51 -17.43 -4.32 4.25
CA HIS A 51 -18.28 -4.49 3.07
C HIS A 51 -17.40 -4.70 1.86
N TRP A 52 -17.74 -5.72 1.08
CA TRP A 52 -17.20 -5.94 -0.25
C TRP A 52 -18.25 -5.48 -1.26
N GLY A 53 -17.82 -4.88 -2.36
CA GLY A 53 -18.72 -4.60 -3.47
C GLY A 53 -19.04 -5.89 -4.24
N GLU A 54 -20.25 -5.97 -4.79
CA GLU A 54 -20.58 -6.94 -5.84
C GLU A 54 -20.27 -6.30 -7.21
N LEU A 55 -19.88 -7.12 -8.18
CA LEU A 55 -19.53 -6.70 -9.55
C LEU A 55 -20.77 -6.65 -10.45
#